data_AF-A0A7V9G772-F1
#
_entry.id   AF-A0A7V9G772-F1
#
_cell.length_a   1.000
_cell.length_b   1.000
_cell.length_c   1.000
_cell.angle_alpha   90.00
_cell.angle_beta   90.00
_cell.angle_gamma   90.00
#
_symmetry.space_group_name_H-M   'P 1'
#
loop_
_entity.id
_entity.type
_entity.pdbx_description
1 polymer ?
#
loop_
_entity_poly.entity_id
_entity_poly.type
_entity_poly.pdbx_seq_one_letter_code
_entity_poly.pdbx_strand_id
1 'polypeptide(L)'
;MIAVVPVFNHARTVAEVVAGLRAFGATVLVVDDGSTDGSGDAAAAAGGEVHRLPVNRGKGEALRVALAIARDRGCARALTCDADG
;
A
#
# COMPACT_ATOMS: atom_id res chain seq x y z
N MET A 1 11.52 2.40 8.84
CA MET A 1 10.20 3.08 8.78
C MET A 1 9.37 2.33 7.76
N ILE A 2 8.09 2.09 8.03
CA ILE A 2 7.17 1.48 7.06
C ILE A 2 6.30 2.56 6.44
N ALA A 3 6.18 2.57 5.12
CA ALA A 3 5.19 3.35 4.41
C ALA A 3 3.99 2.45 4.11
N VAL A 4 2.79 2.90 4.45
CA VAL A 4 1.54 2.21 4.18
C VAL A 4 0.77 2.95 3.09
N VAL A 5 0.38 2.22 2.05
CA VAL A 5 -0.27 2.78 0.86
C VAL A 5 -1.59 2.03 0.62
N PRO A 6 -2.74 2.57 1.03
CA PRO A 6 -4.02 2.03 0.60
C PRO A 6 -4.21 2.28 -0.90
N VAL A 7 -4.67 1.28 -1.64
CA VAL A 7 -4.94 1.41 -3.07
C VAL A 7 -6.30 0.80 -3.44
N PHE A 8 -7.07 1.50 -4.26
CA PHE A 8 -8.26 0.96 -4.92
C PHE A 8 -8.35 1.54 -6.33
N ASN A 9 -8.14 0.71 -7.35
CA ASN A 9 -8.23 1.09 -8.75
C ASN A 9 -7.34 2.29 -9.18
N HIS A 10 -6.06 2.24 -8.80
CA HIS A 10 -5.01 3.19 -9.19
C HIS A 10 -3.80 2.49 -9.87
N ALA A 11 -4.04 1.54 -10.77
CA ALA A 11 -2.96 0.77 -11.43
C ALA A 11 -1.97 1.65 -12.22
N ARG A 12 -2.39 2.85 -12.63
CA ARG A 12 -1.56 3.78 -13.40
C ARG A 12 -0.56 4.58 -12.57
N THR A 13 -0.79 4.73 -11.27
CA THR A 13 -0.03 5.66 -10.41
C THR A 13 0.67 4.94 -9.25
N VAL A 14 0.09 3.85 -8.74
CA VAL A 14 0.61 3.16 -7.55
C VAL A 14 2.06 2.67 -7.70
N ALA A 15 2.47 2.26 -8.91
CA ALA A 15 3.83 1.82 -9.16
C ALA A 15 4.87 2.95 -8.94
N GLU A 16 4.55 4.17 -9.37
CA GLU A 16 5.43 5.34 -9.20
C GLU A 16 5.52 5.75 -7.72
N VAL A 17 4.38 5.74 -7.01
CA VAL A 17 4.33 6.00 -5.55
C VAL A 17 5.19 4.99 -4.80
N VAL A 18 5.04 3.70 -5.08
CA VAL A 18 5.83 2.63 -4.46
C VAL A 18 7.32 2.81 -4.76
N ALA A 19 7.69 3.06 -6.03
CA ALA A 19 9.07 3.26 -6.43
C ALA A 19 9.70 4.47 -5.73
N GLY A 20 8.97 5.59 -5.64
CA GLY A 20 9.42 6.80 -4.94
C GLY A 20 9.68 6.56 -3.46
N LEU A 21 8.72 5.95 -2.75
CA LEU A 21 8.87 5.62 -1.32
C LEU A 21 10.05 4.68 -1.07
N ARG A 22 10.27 3.70 -1.95
CA ARG A 22 11.43 2.80 -1.87
C ARG A 22 12.75 3.52 -2.10
N ALA A 23 12.80 4.49 -3.03
CA ALA A 23 13.99 5.30 -3.25
C ALA A 23 14.40 6.11 -2.00
N PHE A 24 13.44 6.47 -1.14
CA PHE A 24 13.68 7.06 0.18
C PHE A 24 14.10 6.04 1.27
N GLY A 25 14.24 4.76 0.93
CA GLY A 25 14.63 3.70 1.85
C GLY A 25 13.49 3.17 2.75
N ALA A 26 12.23 3.45 2.40
CA ALA A 26 11.09 2.89 3.13
C ALA A 26 10.80 1.45 2.72
N THR A 27 10.40 0.62 3.70
CA THR A 27 9.65 -0.61 3.42
C THR A 27 8.23 -0.21 3.06
N VAL A 28 7.71 -0.64 1.92
CA VAL A 28 6.38 -0.24 1.43
C VAL A 28 5.40 -1.38 1.56
N LEU A 29 4.35 -1.19 2.36
CA LEU A 29 3.21 -2.08 2.48
C LEU A 29 2.02 -1.44 1.78
N VAL A 30 1.56 -2.07 0.71
CA VAL A 30 0.37 -1.68 -0.04
C VAL A 30 -0.80 -2.54 0.43
N VAL A 31 -1.92 -1.91 0.79
CA VAL A 31 -3.18 -2.61 1.04
C VAL A 31 -4.10 -2.35 -0.14
N ASP A 32 -4.24 -3.37 -1.00
CA ASP A 32 -5.13 -3.35 -2.16
C ASP A 32 -6.55 -3.69 -1.70
N ASP A 33 -7.42 -2.68 -1.68
CA ASP A 33 -8.79 -2.73 -1.18
C ASP A 33 -9.74 -3.33 -2.23
N GLY A 34 -9.38 -4.48 -2.79
CA GLY A 34 -10.19 -5.19 -3.78
C GLY A 34 -10.22 -4.54 -5.17
N SER A 35 -9.07 -4.04 -5.65
CA SER A 35 -8.97 -3.47 -7.00
C SER A 35 -9.23 -4.50 -8.09
N THR A 36 -9.79 -4.04 -9.20
CA THR A 36 -10.11 -4.86 -10.39
C THR A 36 -9.29 -4.46 -11.62
N ASP A 37 -8.40 -3.48 -11.50
CA ASP A 37 -7.64 -2.87 -12.60
C ASP A 37 -6.16 -3.29 -12.65
N GLY A 38 -5.74 -4.21 -11.77
CA GLY A 38 -4.34 -4.63 -11.65
C GLY A 38 -3.50 -3.79 -10.67
N SER A 39 -4.09 -2.91 -9.85
CA SER A 39 -3.37 -2.07 -8.88
C SER A 39 -2.39 -2.84 -8.00
N GLY A 40 -2.84 -3.93 -7.37
CA GLY A 40 -1.95 -4.75 -6.54
C GLY A 40 -0.81 -5.42 -7.34
N ASP A 41 -1.02 -5.76 -8.61
CA ASP A 41 0.05 -6.34 -9.44
C ASP A 41 1.10 -5.27 -9.79
N ALA A 42 0.65 -4.06 -10.15
CA ALA A 42 1.53 -2.92 -10.41
C ALA A 42 2.36 -2.55 -9.17
N ALA A 43 1.74 -2.53 -7.99
CA ALA A 43 2.42 -2.31 -6.72
C ALA A 43 3.47 -3.38 -6.40
N ALA A 44 3.11 -4.65 -6.59
CA ALA A 44 4.02 -5.78 -6.36
C ALA A 44 5.21 -5.75 -7.34
N ALA A 45 4.97 -5.42 -8.61
CA ALA A 45 6.01 -5.29 -9.63
C ALA A 45 7.00 -4.14 -9.33
N ALA A 46 6.53 -3.06 -8.72
CA ALA A 46 7.38 -1.98 -8.18
C ALA A 46 8.13 -2.39 -6.89
N GLY A 47 7.87 -3.60 -6.39
CA GLY A 47 8.46 -4.22 -5.20
C GLY A 47 7.93 -3.68 -3.88
N GLY A 48 6.68 -3.20 -3.88
CA GLY A 48 5.89 -3.07 -2.67
C GLY A 48 5.40 -4.45 -2.21
N GLU A 49 5.26 -4.62 -0.90
CA GLU A 49 4.58 -5.78 -0.35
C GLU A 49 3.07 -5.55 -0.41
N VAL A 50 2.29 -6.48 -0.95
CA VAL A 50 0.86 -6.27 -1.21
C VAL A 50 0.01 -7.19 -0.35
N HIS A 51 -0.88 -6.59 0.44
CA HIS A 51 -1.95 -7.28 1.15
C HIS A 51 -3.28 -6.97 0.46
N ARG A 52 -3.96 -8.00 -0.08
CA ARG A 52 -5.20 -7.83 -0.84
C ARG A 52 -6.43 -8.14 0.00
N LEU A 53 -7.37 -7.21 0.00
CA LEU A 53 -8.71 -7.42 0.52
C LEU A 53 -9.61 -7.97 -0.59
N PRO A 54 -10.57 -8.86 -0.28
CA PRO A 54 -11.38 -9.52 -1.29
C PRO A 54 -12.41 -8.59 -1.97
N VAL A 55 -12.79 -7.52 -1.29
CA VAL A 55 -13.75 -6.51 -1.77
C VAL A 55 -13.37 -5.16 -1.19
N ASN A 56 -13.75 -4.08 -1.87
CA ASN A 56 -13.60 -2.72 -1.37
C ASN A 56 -14.37 -2.52 -0.07
N ARG A 57 -13.65 -2.09 0.97
CA ARG A 57 -14.17 -1.73 2.30
C ARG A 57 -13.93 -0.27 2.66
N GLY A 58 -13.29 0.49 1.76
CA GLY A 58 -12.95 1.88 1.89
C GLY A 58 -11.54 2.10 2.44
N LYS A 59 -10.96 3.26 2.08
CA LYS A 59 -9.62 3.70 2.48
C LYS A 59 -9.35 3.59 3.98
N GLY A 60 -10.35 3.88 4.82
CA GLY A 60 -10.23 3.79 6.29
C GLY A 60 -9.96 2.37 6.78
N GLU A 61 -10.64 1.36 6.22
CA GLU A 61 -10.39 -0.04 6.56
C GLU A 61 -9.06 -0.53 6.00
N ALA A 62 -8.70 -0.14 4.77
CA ALA A 62 -7.39 -0.45 4.21
C ALA A 62 -6.25 0.10 5.09
N LEU A 63 -6.38 1.35 5.58
CA LEU A 63 -5.42 1.94 6.52
C LEU A 63 -5.41 1.22 7.87
N ARG A 64 -6.57 0.86 8.43
CA ARG A 64 -6.64 0.07 9.68
C ARG A 64 -5.89 -1.25 9.56
N VAL A 65 -6.10 -1.98 8.46
CA VAL A 65 -5.39 -3.22 8.16
C VAL A 65 -3.90 -2.97 8.04
N ALA A 66 -3.47 -1.95 7.29
CA ALA A 66 -2.06 -1.63 7.10
C ALA A 66 -1.36 -1.29 8.43
N LEU A 67 -2.00 -0.47 9.27
CA LEU A 67 -1.47 -0.08 10.58
C LEU A 67 -1.45 -1.25 11.56
N ALA A 68 -2.43 -2.16 11.50
CA ALA A 68 -2.39 -3.39 12.28
C ALA A 68 -1.19 -4.27 11.89
N ILE A 69 -0.98 -4.49 10.59
CA ILE A 69 0.19 -5.24 10.08
C ILE A 69 1.50 -4.57 10.50
N ALA A 70 1.60 -3.24 10.37
CA ALA A 70 2.79 -2.48 10.78
C ALA A 70 3.07 -2.65 12.28
N ARG A 71 2.04 -2.55 13.12
CA ARG A 71 2.15 -2.73 14.58
C ARG A 71 2.58 -4.16 14.92
N ASP A 72 1.98 -5.17 14.30
CA ASP A 72 2.27 -6.58 14.59
C ASP A 72 3.71 -6.96 14.18
N ARG A 73 4.33 -6.18 13.28
CA ARG A 73 5.76 -6.28 12.91
C ARG A 73 6.70 -5.50 13.83
N GLY A 74 6.19 -4.86 14.89
CA GLY A 74 6.99 -4.05 15.79
C GLY A 74 7.48 -2.73 15.17
N CYS A 75 6.83 -2.23 14.11
CA CYS A 75 7.21 -0.93 13.54
C CYS A 75 6.83 0.21 14.48
N ALA A 76 7.83 0.93 15.01
CA ALA A 76 7.59 2.08 15.89
C ALA A 76 7.01 3.31 15.17
N ARG A 77 7.15 3.39 13.84
CA ARG A 77 6.71 4.53 13.01
C ARG A 77 6.16 4.05 11.67
N ALA A 78 4.99 4.56 11.30
CA ALA A 78 4.37 4.38 10.01
C ALA A 78 4.13 5.74 9.33
N LEU A 79 4.33 5.79 8.02
CA LEU A 79 3.96 6.91 7.14
C LEU A 79 2.80 6.45 6.26
N THR A 80 1.71 7.20 6.21
CA THR A 80 0.64 6.95 5.24
C THR A 80 0.89 7.76 3.98
N CYS A 81 0.69 7.16 2.80
CA CYS A 81 0.81 7.84 1.52
C CYS A 81 -0.31 7.36 0.58
N ASP A 82 -0.88 8.28 -0.20
CA ASP A 82 -1.96 7.96 -1.13
C ASP A 82 -1.40 7.40 -2.45
N ALA A 83 -2.20 6.57 -3.12
CA ALA A 83 -1.78 5.84 -4.32
C ALA A 83 -2.05 6.60 -5.63
N ASP A 84 -2.62 7.80 -5.58
CA ASP A 84 -3.18 8.54 -6.72
C ASP A 84 -2.23 9.55 -7.39
N GLY A 85 -1.04 9.80 -6.82
CA GLY A 85 0.04 10.60 -7.46
C GLY A 85 0.65 11.64 -6.54
#